data_AF-A0A535N6K8-F1
#
_entry.id   AF-A0A535N6K8-F1
#
_cell.length_a   1.000
_cell.length_b   1.000
_cell.length_c   1.000
_cell.angle_alpha   90.00
_cell.angle_beta   90.00
_cell.angle_gamma   90.00
#
_symmetry.space_group_name_H-M   'P 1'
#
loop_
_entity.id
_entity.type
_entity.pdbx_description
1 polymer ?
#
loop_
_entity_poly.entity_id
_entity_poly.type
_entity_poly.pdbx_seq_one_letter_code
_entity_poly.pdbx_strand_id
1 'polypeptide(L)'
;MHDAARHRAAIEGRPGRAHRCTAARRLRASDSERSATPPARHGWKPGRAPPQRGDMVCARRALRPVRGSRAMTRADLIVGRAGVGTIAEAAAVGLPMVLVPGTFGGGHQEENAEAMVKAGAAVRIADADLTGETLVKTIDSLDPERMRSMAKASAAAGRRDAAQRVLAVLHEVVNRK
;
A
#
# COMPACT_ATOMS: atom_id res chain seq x y z
N MET A 1 -35.98 26.72 27.58
CA MET A 1 -35.86 28.19 27.60
C MET A 1 -34.50 28.50 28.21
N HIS A 2 -33.52 29.09 27.53
CA HIS A 2 -33.52 29.70 26.19
C HIS A 2 -32.87 28.81 25.09
N ASP A 3 -32.68 29.38 23.91
CA ASP A 3 -32.31 28.77 22.61
C ASP A 3 -31.18 29.59 21.93
N ALA A 4 -30.78 29.21 20.70
CA ALA A 4 -29.69 29.72 19.86
C ALA A 4 -28.28 29.31 20.32
N ALA A 5 -27.50 28.48 19.60
CA ALA A 5 -27.48 28.13 18.17
C ALA A 5 -27.11 29.30 17.23
N ARG A 6 -25.81 29.61 17.12
CA ARG A 6 -25.19 30.44 16.07
C ARG A 6 -23.72 30.08 15.86
N HIS A 7 -23.43 29.35 14.79
CA HIS A 7 -22.28 29.57 13.89
C HIS A 7 -22.38 28.60 12.70
N ARG A 8 -23.07 29.04 11.64
CA ARG A 8 -23.33 28.24 10.43
C ARG A 8 -23.14 29.11 9.18
N ALA A 9 -21.91 29.12 8.66
CA ALA A 9 -21.54 29.61 7.33
C ALA A 9 -20.28 28.82 6.92
N ALA A 10 -20.33 27.90 5.95
CA ALA A 10 -20.61 28.06 4.51
C ALA A 10 -19.35 28.44 3.70
N ILE A 11 -18.68 27.41 3.18
CA ILE A 11 -17.92 27.47 1.93
C ILE A 11 -18.41 26.30 1.08
N GLU A 12 -19.26 26.58 0.10
CA GLU A 12 -19.79 25.58 -0.82
C GLU A 12 -18.85 25.32 -2.01
N GLY A 13 -19.02 24.14 -2.61
CA GLY A 13 -18.67 23.74 -3.98
C GLY A 13 -17.57 24.50 -4.75
N ARG A 14 -16.47 23.78 -5.04
CA ARG A 14 -15.82 23.86 -6.36
C ARG A 14 -15.62 22.47 -6.97
N PRO A 15 -15.75 22.32 -8.30
CA PRO A 15 -16.00 21.03 -8.94
C PRO A 15 -14.75 20.15 -9.11
N GLY A 16 -14.98 18.86 -9.36
CA GLY A 16 -13.94 17.85 -9.45
C GLY A 16 -12.97 18.04 -10.61
N ARG A 17 -11.67 17.84 -10.34
CA ARG A 17 -10.63 17.79 -11.38
C ARG A 17 -10.57 16.42 -12.04
N ALA A 18 -11.34 16.25 -13.11
CA ALA A 18 -11.06 15.22 -14.12
C ALA A 18 -9.70 15.53 -14.77
N HIS A 19 -8.63 14.90 -14.29
CA HIS A 19 -7.29 15.04 -14.86
C HIS A 19 -7.21 14.30 -16.19
N ARG A 20 -7.43 15.05 -17.28
CA ARG A 20 -7.41 14.57 -18.66
C ARG A 20 -6.05 14.01 -19.03
N CYS A 21 -6.03 12.86 -19.70
CA CYS A 21 -4.88 12.47 -20.51
C CYS A 21 -4.74 13.45 -21.69
N THR A 22 -3.58 14.10 -21.83
CA THR A 22 -3.25 14.90 -23.01
C THR A 22 -1.83 14.63 -23.49
N ALA A 23 -1.75 13.99 -24.67
CA ALA A 23 -0.71 14.02 -25.69
C ALA A 23 0.78 14.17 -25.29
N ALA A 24 1.61 13.28 -25.85
CA ALA A 24 3.07 13.39 -25.78
C ALA A 24 3.61 14.65 -26.47
N ARG A 25 4.67 15.24 -25.90
CA ARG A 25 5.51 16.23 -26.58
C ARG A 25 6.96 15.74 -26.59
N ARG A 26 7.45 15.34 -27.77
CA ARG A 26 8.88 15.02 -27.97
C ARG A 26 9.67 16.31 -27.98
N LEU A 27 10.76 16.37 -27.21
CA LEU A 27 11.89 17.27 -27.44
C LEU A 27 13.17 16.44 -27.50
N ARG A 28 14.18 16.95 -28.21
CA ARG A 28 15.35 16.18 -28.66
C ARG A 28 16.46 16.20 -27.61
N ALA A 29 17.29 15.17 -27.61
CA ALA A 29 18.55 15.16 -26.88
C ALA A 29 19.64 15.94 -27.65
N SER A 30 20.64 16.41 -26.90
CA SER A 30 21.96 16.82 -27.39
C SER A 30 22.95 16.46 -26.29
N ASP A 31 23.95 15.63 -26.60
CA ASP A 31 24.89 15.06 -25.64
C ASP A 31 25.97 16.06 -25.16
N SER A 32 26.43 15.90 -23.91
CA SER A 32 27.85 15.99 -23.60
C SER A 32 28.26 15.17 -22.36
N GLU A 33 29.22 14.27 -22.60
CA GLU A 33 30.25 13.79 -21.67
C GLU A 33 29.90 12.79 -20.54
N ARG A 34 30.97 12.19 -19.99
CA ARG A 34 31.02 10.87 -19.34
C ARG A 34 32.07 10.87 -18.21
N SER A 35 31.83 10.10 -17.15
CA SER A 35 32.92 9.56 -16.32
C SER A 35 32.56 8.20 -15.68
N ALA A 36 33.22 7.15 -16.19
CA ALA A 36 33.46 5.80 -15.64
C ALA A 36 32.50 5.17 -14.59
N THR A 37 31.91 4.02 -14.97
CA THR A 37 31.55 2.91 -14.06
C THR A 37 32.59 1.78 -14.19
N PRO A 38 32.76 0.92 -13.18
CA PRO A 38 32.78 -0.54 -13.44
C PRO A 38 31.83 -1.35 -12.51
N PRO A 39 31.50 -2.62 -12.85
CA PRO A 39 30.10 -3.08 -12.73
C PRO A 39 29.88 -4.45 -12.04
N ALA A 40 28.71 -5.05 -12.30
CA ALA A 40 28.28 -6.44 -12.04
C ALA A 40 27.67 -6.70 -10.63
N ARG A 41 26.80 -7.70 -10.38
CA ARG A 41 26.11 -8.77 -11.18
C ARG A 41 24.92 -9.24 -10.30
N HIS A 42 23.72 -9.67 -10.70
CA HIS A 42 22.99 -9.95 -11.96
C HIS A 42 21.59 -9.25 -11.90
N GLY A 43 20.71 -9.23 -12.91
CA GLY A 43 20.83 -9.64 -14.32
C GLY A 43 19.47 -9.78 -15.05
N TRP A 44 18.89 -8.67 -15.53
CA TRP A 44 17.84 -8.68 -16.56
C TRP A 44 18.43 -8.19 -17.89
N LYS A 45 18.16 -8.89 -18.99
CA LYS A 45 18.77 -8.64 -20.32
C LYS A 45 17.72 -8.04 -21.28
N PRO A 46 17.90 -6.81 -21.80
CA PRO A 46 17.17 -6.36 -22.98
C PRO A 46 17.68 -7.13 -24.22
N GLY A 47 16.78 -7.56 -25.11
CA GLY A 47 17.18 -8.28 -26.32
C GLY A 47 16.16 -9.25 -26.92
N ARG A 48 15.07 -9.61 -26.22
CA ARG A 48 13.91 -10.26 -26.86
C ARG A 48 13.06 -9.20 -27.54
N ALA A 49 12.68 -9.45 -28.80
CA ALA A 49 11.70 -8.62 -29.51
C ALA A 49 10.36 -8.61 -28.78
N PRO A 50 9.57 -7.52 -28.84
CA PRO A 50 8.24 -7.49 -28.25
C PRO A 50 7.30 -8.47 -28.99
N PRO A 51 6.38 -9.15 -28.27
CA PRO A 51 5.31 -9.90 -28.94
C PRO A 51 4.45 -8.94 -29.77
N GLN A 52 4.08 -9.37 -30.97
CA GLN A 52 3.38 -8.51 -31.93
C GLN A 52 1.87 -8.51 -31.66
N ARG A 53 1.31 -7.31 -31.48
CA ARG A 53 -0.13 -6.93 -31.58
C ARG A 53 -1.12 -7.80 -30.79
N GLY A 54 -1.55 -7.27 -29.65
CA GLY A 54 -2.47 -7.91 -28.72
C GLY A 54 -2.38 -7.14 -27.41
N ASP A 55 -3.04 -5.97 -27.38
CA ASP A 55 -2.58 -4.82 -26.58
C ASP A 55 -2.93 -4.93 -25.08
N MET A 56 -2.25 -5.85 -24.39
CA MET A 56 -2.22 -5.96 -22.94
C MET A 56 -1.46 -4.76 -22.34
N VAL A 57 -2.16 -3.64 -22.12
CA VAL A 57 -1.64 -2.42 -21.49
C VAL A 57 -1.48 -2.61 -19.98
N CYS A 58 -0.65 -3.56 -19.56
CA CYS A 58 -0.17 -3.66 -18.18
C CYS A 58 0.86 -2.55 -17.93
N ALA A 59 0.36 -1.36 -17.59
CA ALA A 59 1.18 -0.24 -17.15
C ALA A 59 1.98 -0.65 -15.90
N ARG A 60 3.29 -0.89 -16.07
CA ARG A 60 4.18 -1.41 -15.02
C ARG A 60 4.21 -0.48 -13.80
N ARG A 61 3.38 -0.77 -12.80
CA ARG A 61 3.40 -0.13 -11.49
C ARG A 61 4.72 -0.52 -10.80
N ALA A 62 5.74 0.33 -10.95
CA ALA A 62 7.07 0.03 -10.46
C ALA A 62 7.05 -0.15 -8.93
N LEU A 63 7.31 -1.37 -8.47
CA LEU A 63 7.46 -1.68 -7.05
C LEU A 63 8.60 -0.83 -6.47
N ARG A 64 8.35 -0.19 -5.33
CA ARG A 64 9.33 0.64 -4.62
C ARG A 64 9.51 0.08 -3.20
N PRO A 65 10.74 -0.04 -2.69
CA PRO A 65 10.96 -0.33 -1.28
C PRO A 65 10.30 0.74 -0.40
N VAL A 66 9.45 0.32 0.52
CA VAL A 66 8.78 1.18 1.50
C VAL A 66 9.46 0.96 2.85
N ARG A 67 9.83 2.05 3.54
CA ARG A 67 10.32 2.04 4.93
C ARG A 67 9.62 3.14 5.71
N GLY A 68 8.86 2.75 6.72
CA GLY A 68 8.09 3.66 7.58
C GLY A 68 6.87 4.30 6.89
N SER A 69 5.92 4.72 7.73
CA SER A 69 4.65 5.34 7.32
C SER A 69 4.77 6.50 6.29
N ARG A 70 5.82 7.33 6.34
CA ARG A 70 6.02 8.44 5.37
C ARG A 70 6.29 7.98 3.93
N ALA A 71 6.76 6.75 3.73
CA ALA A 71 6.87 6.15 2.40
C ALA A 71 5.55 5.48 1.98
N MET A 72 4.80 4.92 2.94
CA MET A 72 3.48 4.32 2.70
C MET A 72 2.47 5.30 2.11
N THR A 73 2.44 6.57 2.55
CA THR A 73 1.47 7.59 2.03
C THR A 73 1.60 7.90 0.53
N ARG A 74 2.59 7.35 -0.16
CA ARG A 74 2.80 7.47 -1.62
C ARG A 74 2.67 6.12 -2.36
N ALA A 75 2.22 5.08 -1.68
CA ALA A 75 1.94 3.76 -2.23
C ALA A 75 0.43 3.49 -2.22
N ASP A 76 -0.08 2.82 -3.26
CA ASP A 76 -1.50 2.45 -3.35
C ASP A 76 -1.78 1.03 -2.81
N LEU A 77 -0.72 0.23 -2.65
CA LEU A 77 -0.73 -1.18 -2.25
C LEU A 77 0.56 -1.48 -1.49
N ILE A 78 0.49 -2.24 -0.40
CA ILE A 78 1.67 -2.80 0.28
C ILE A 78 1.80 -4.28 -0.08
N VAL A 79 3.02 -4.71 -0.38
CA VAL A 79 3.38 -6.12 -0.60
C VAL A 79 4.52 -6.46 0.36
N GLY A 80 4.39 -7.51 1.18
CA GLY A 80 5.44 -7.87 2.13
C GLY A 80 5.08 -8.95 3.13
N ARG A 81 5.94 -9.12 4.15
CA ARG A 81 5.74 -10.08 5.24
C ARG A 81 4.67 -9.60 6.22
N ALA A 82 3.94 -10.54 6.82
CA ALA A 82 2.88 -10.27 7.79
C ALA A 82 3.42 -9.97 9.21
N GLY A 83 4.39 -9.05 9.28
CA GLY A 83 4.93 -8.54 10.53
C GLY A 83 3.99 -7.51 11.18
N VAL A 84 3.74 -7.65 12.48
CA VAL A 84 2.77 -6.84 13.23
C VAL A 84 2.97 -5.33 13.07
N GLY A 85 4.22 -4.86 13.08
CA GLY A 85 4.54 -3.44 12.87
C GLY A 85 4.18 -2.93 11.47
N THR A 86 4.51 -3.69 10.42
CA THR A 86 4.17 -3.35 9.02
C THR A 86 2.67 -3.32 8.80
N ILE A 87 1.94 -4.27 9.37
CA ILE A 87 0.47 -4.32 9.31
C ILE A 87 -0.14 -3.15 10.09
N ALA A 88 0.38 -2.82 11.28
CA ALA A 88 -0.07 -1.68 12.05
C ALA A 88 0.16 -0.34 11.33
N GLU A 89 1.33 -0.13 10.70
CA GLU A 89 1.58 1.05 9.86
C GLU A 89 0.63 1.09 8.65
N ALA A 90 0.48 -0.02 7.92
CA ALA A 90 -0.37 -0.07 6.72
C ALA A 90 -1.85 0.16 7.05
N ALA A 91 -2.35 -0.42 8.13
CA ALA A 91 -3.71 -0.21 8.64
C ALA A 91 -3.92 1.21 9.18
N ALA A 92 -2.91 1.78 9.87
CA ALA A 92 -2.95 3.18 10.31
C ALA A 92 -2.98 4.16 9.14
N VAL A 93 -2.31 3.89 8.02
CA VAL A 93 -2.44 4.69 6.79
C VAL A 93 -3.76 4.39 6.06
N GLY A 94 -4.25 3.15 6.11
CA GLY A 94 -5.45 2.68 5.42
C GLY A 94 -5.17 2.04 4.05
N LEU A 95 -4.02 1.37 3.90
CA LEU A 95 -3.60 0.77 2.64
C LEU A 95 -4.03 -0.69 2.50
N PRO A 96 -4.48 -1.13 1.31
CA PRO A 96 -4.68 -2.53 1.01
C PRO A 96 -3.34 -3.28 1.00
N MET A 97 -3.37 -4.59 1.26
CA MET A 97 -2.17 -5.42 1.41
C MET A 97 -2.21 -6.71 0.58
N VAL A 98 -1.06 -7.12 0.06
CA VAL A 98 -0.75 -8.51 -0.30
C VAL A 98 0.29 -9.01 0.69
N LEU A 99 -0.11 -9.96 1.54
CA LEU A 99 0.71 -10.49 2.63
C LEU A 99 1.26 -11.87 2.27
N VAL A 100 2.57 -12.02 2.44
CA VAL A 100 3.25 -13.31 2.39
C VAL A 100 3.75 -13.63 3.81
N PRO A 101 2.96 -14.30 4.66
CA PRO A 101 3.41 -14.69 5.99
C PRO A 101 4.62 -15.62 5.91
N GLY A 102 5.58 -15.41 6.82
CA GLY A 102 6.76 -16.28 6.93
C GLY A 102 6.58 -17.37 7.97
N THR A 103 7.15 -18.54 7.70
CA THR A 103 7.21 -19.69 8.62
C THR A 103 8.08 -19.43 9.87
N PHE A 104 8.98 -18.45 9.80
CA PHE A 104 9.88 -18.05 10.88
C PHE A 104 9.11 -17.40 12.05
N GLY A 105 9.35 -17.88 13.27
CA GLY A 105 8.82 -17.28 14.51
C GLY A 105 7.46 -17.81 14.95
N GLY A 106 7.27 -19.14 14.94
CA GLY A 106 6.13 -19.80 15.61
C GLY A 106 4.78 -19.70 14.90
N GLY A 107 4.72 -19.19 13.67
CA GLY A 107 3.48 -19.11 12.89
C GLY A 107 2.66 -17.84 13.07
N HIS A 108 3.00 -16.95 14.00
CA HIS A 108 2.24 -15.71 14.28
C HIS A 108 2.05 -14.77 13.07
N GLN A 109 2.90 -14.90 12.04
CA GLN A 109 2.71 -14.17 10.78
C GLN A 109 1.48 -14.68 10.01
N GLU A 110 1.19 -15.97 10.06
CA GLU A 110 -0.01 -16.56 9.45
C GLU A 110 -1.27 -16.03 10.13
N GLU A 111 -1.30 -16.01 11.46
CA GLU A 111 -2.38 -15.43 12.28
C GLU A 111 -2.63 -13.95 11.94
N ASN A 112 -1.55 -13.15 11.85
CA ASN A 112 -1.60 -11.75 11.44
C ASN A 112 -2.15 -11.58 10.01
N ALA A 113 -1.74 -12.44 9.07
CA ALA A 113 -2.21 -12.40 7.69
C ALA A 113 -3.69 -12.79 7.59
N GLU A 114 -4.09 -13.85 8.28
CA GLU A 114 -5.46 -14.35 8.32
C GLU A 114 -6.41 -13.32 8.94
N ALA A 115 -6.01 -12.63 10.01
CA ALA A 115 -6.78 -11.54 10.61
C ALA A 115 -7.07 -10.41 9.60
N MET A 116 -6.08 -10.00 8.81
CA MET A 116 -6.26 -8.95 7.79
C MET A 116 -7.03 -9.44 6.55
N VAL A 117 -6.97 -10.73 6.22
CA VAL A 117 -7.85 -11.35 5.20
C VAL A 117 -9.30 -11.41 5.68
N LYS A 118 -9.55 -11.85 6.93
CA LYS A 118 -10.88 -11.88 7.57
C LYS A 118 -11.51 -10.49 7.68
N ALA A 119 -10.69 -9.46 7.93
CA ALA A 119 -11.14 -8.07 7.90
C ALA A 119 -11.46 -7.55 6.48
N GLY A 120 -11.11 -8.28 5.41
CA GLY A 120 -11.23 -7.82 4.03
C GLY A 120 -10.16 -6.81 3.59
N ALA A 121 -9.10 -6.62 4.38
CA ALA A 121 -8.05 -5.62 4.16
C ALA A 121 -6.85 -6.14 3.35
N ALA A 122 -6.65 -7.47 3.32
CA ALA A 122 -5.52 -8.12 2.67
C ALA A 122 -5.92 -9.30 1.77
N VAL A 123 -5.05 -9.63 0.83
CA VAL A 123 -4.98 -10.96 0.20
C VAL A 123 -3.71 -11.65 0.69
N ARG A 124 -3.77 -12.96 0.94
CA ARG A 124 -2.64 -13.77 1.40
C ARG A 124 -2.12 -14.66 0.27
N ILE A 125 -0.80 -14.75 0.12
CA ILE A 125 -0.10 -15.76 -0.69
C ILE A 125 0.76 -16.56 0.30
N ALA A 126 0.69 -17.90 0.32
CA ALA A 126 1.54 -18.68 1.22
C ALA A 126 3.02 -18.60 0.80
N ASP A 127 3.94 -18.76 1.74
CA ASP A 127 5.38 -18.63 1.48
C ASP A 127 5.89 -19.62 0.40
N ALA A 128 5.32 -20.83 0.38
CA ALA A 128 5.60 -21.86 -0.62
C ALA A 128 5.00 -21.56 -2.01
N ASP A 129 3.92 -20.78 -2.07
CA ASP A 129 3.23 -20.41 -3.32
C ASP A 129 3.79 -19.11 -3.91
N LEU A 130 4.73 -18.43 -3.24
CA LEU A 130 5.28 -17.15 -3.70
C LEU A 130 6.20 -17.35 -4.91
N THR A 131 5.69 -16.95 -6.06
CA THR A 131 6.45 -16.84 -7.31
C THR A 131 6.22 -15.46 -7.92
N GLY A 132 7.05 -15.07 -8.89
CA GLY A 132 6.80 -13.85 -9.66
C GLY A 132 5.46 -13.89 -10.41
N GLU A 133 5.00 -15.07 -10.83
CA GLU A 133 3.74 -15.23 -11.56
C GLU A 133 2.52 -15.17 -10.64
N THR A 134 2.53 -15.89 -9.51
CA THR A 134 1.43 -15.85 -8.52
C THR A 134 1.29 -14.47 -7.88
N LEU A 135 2.39 -13.75 -7.66
CA LEU A 135 2.35 -12.36 -7.20
C LEU A 135 1.73 -11.42 -8.23
N VAL A 136 2.14 -11.49 -9.50
CA VAL A 136 1.57 -10.66 -10.58
C VAL A 136 0.09 -10.98 -10.79
N LYS A 137 -0.29 -12.26 -10.90
CA LYS A 137 -1.69 -12.69 -10.99
C LYS A 137 -2.54 -12.20 -9.81
N THR A 138 -1.99 -12.21 -8.60
CA THR A 138 -2.66 -11.69 -7.41
C THR A 138 -2.90 -10.19 -7.52
N ILE A 139 -1.87 -9.40 -7.86
CA ILE A 139 -1.96 -7.93 -7.99
C ILE A 139 -2.92 -7.53 -9.12
N ASP A 140 -2.84 -8.21 -10.27
CA ASP A 140 -3.70 -7.92 -11.43
C ASP A 140 -5.18 -8.31 -11.16
N SER A 141 -5.45 -9.17 -10.17
CA SER A 141 -6.81 -9.47 -9.67
C SER A 141 -7.38 -8.41 -8.70
N LEU A 142 -6.63 -7.34 -8.39
CA LEU A 142 -7.06 -6.26 -7.51
C LEU A 142 -7.56 -5.06 -8.34
N ASP A 143 -8.80 -5.16 -8.81
CA ASP A 143 -9.47 -4.09 -9.53
C ASP A 143 -9.63 -2.80 -8.66
N PRO A 144 -9.91 -1.63 -9.27
CA PRO A 144 -10.02 -0.38 -8.53
C PRO A 144 -11.13 -0.33 -7.46
N GLU A 145 -12.18 -1.14 -7.54
CA GLU A 145 -13.22 -1.23 -6.51
C GLU A 145 -12.80 -2.11 -5.34
N ARG A 146 -12.30 -3.32 -5.62
CA ARG A 146 -11.71 -4.22 -4.62
C ARG A 146 -10.58 -3.53 -3.84
N MET A 147 -9.71 -2.80 -4.52
CA MET A 147 -8.68 -1.96 -3.90
C MET A 147 -9.26 -0.88 -2.96
N ARG A 148 -10.33 -0.19 -3.37
CA ARG A 148 -11.01 0.82 -2.52
C ARG A 148 -11.73 0.17 -1.32
N SER A 149 -12.25 -1.04 -1.48
CA SER A 149 -12.87 -1.81 -0.38
C SER A 149 -11.81 -2.24 0.64
N MET A 150 -10.72 -2.86 0.17
CA MET A 150 -9.59 -3.27 1.01
C MET A 150 -8.93 -2.10 1.75
N ALA A 151 -8.83 -0.92 1.12
CA ALA A 151 -8.34 0.30 1.77
C ALA A 151 -9.24 0.74 2.95
N LYS A 152 -10.58 0.73 2.76
CA LYS A 152 -11.54 1.04 3.84
C LYS A 152 -11.45 0.02 4.99
N ALA A 153 -11.39 -1.27 4.66
CA ALA A 153 -11.22 -2.35 5.62
C ALA A 153 -9.91 -2.21 6.43
N SER A 154 -8.81 -1.90 5.76
CA SER A 154 -7.50 -1.66 6.38
C SER A 154 -7.55 -0.47 7.35
N ALA A 155 -8.18 0.64 6.94
CA ALA A 155 -8.38 1.81 7.79
C ALA A 155 -9.29 1.53 9.01
N ALA A 156 -10.27 0.64 8.87
CA ALA A 156 -11.17 0.24 9.97
C ALA A 156 -10.49 -0.73 10.97
N ALA A 157 -9.55 -1.56 10.51
CA ALA A 157 -8.73 -2.40 11.38
C ALA A 157 -7.65 -1.60 12.15
N GLY A 158 -7.22 -0.45 11.61
CA GLY A 158 -6.15 0.38 12.17
C GLY A 158 -6.54 1.18 13.43
N ARG A 159 -6.03 0.77 14.60
CA ARG A 159 -6.22 1.48 15.88
C ARG A 159 -5.22 2.64 16.05
N ARG A 160 -5.51 3.77 15.42
CA ARG A 160 -4.67 5.00 15.47
C ARG A 160 -4.50 5.62 16.87
N ASP A 161 -5.37 5.25 17.82
CA ASP A 161 -5.41 5.73 19.20
C ASP A 161 -4.79 4.75 20.21
N ALA A 162 -4.16 3.66 19.74
CA ALA A 162 -3.69 2.57 20.60
C ALA A 162 -2.75 3.03 21.73
N ALA A 163 -1.87 4.00 21.47
CA ALA A 163 -0.97 4.56 22.49
C ALA A 163 -1.74 5.30 23.60
N GLN A 164 -2.73 6.12 23.24
CA GLN A 164 -3.60 6.82 24.19
C GLN A 164 -4.42 5.83 25.02
N ARG A 165 -4.92 4.74 24.40
CA ARG A 165 -5.66 3.69 25.12
C ARG A 165 -4.78 2.93 26.11
N VAL A 166 -3.53 2.63 25.76
CA VAL A 166 -2.56 2.01 26.70
C VAL A 166 -2.24 2.96 27.84
N LEU A 167 -2.00 4.25 27.55
CA LEU A 167 -1.73 5.27 28.57
C LEU A 167 -2.91 5.43 29.54
N ALA A 168 -4.16 5.39 29.05
CA ALA A 168 -5.35 5.44 29.90
C ALA A 168 -5.43 4.25 30.88
N VAL A 169 -5.16 3.02 30.40
CA VAL A 169 -5.12 1.82 31.26
C VAL A 169 -3.97 1.88 32.27
N LEU A 170 -2.80 2.40 31.89
CA LEU A 170 -1.69 2.61 32.83
C LEU A 170 -2.05 3.61 33.93
N HIS A 171 -2.71 4.74 33.58
CA HIS A 171 -3.22 5.67 34.59
C HIS A 171 -4.30 5.04 35.49
N GLU A 172 -5.17 4.17 34.96
CA GLU A 172 -6.16 3.47 35.76
C GLU A 172 -5.50 2.53 36.78
N VAL A 173 -4.54 1.70 36.33
CA VAL A 173 -3.81 0.75 37.19
C VAL A 173 -2.99 1.46 38.27
N VAL A 174 -2.34 2.58 37.94
CA VAL A 174 -1.53 3.36 38.91
C VAL A 174 -2.39 4.11 39.94
N ASN A 175 -3.63 4.46 39.62
CA ASN A 175 -4.52 5.19 40.53
C ASN A 175 -5.53 4.31 41.29
N ARG A 176 -5.59 3.00 41.01
CA ARG A 176 -6.31 2.01 41.83
C ARG A 176 -5.54 1.81 43.15
N LYS A 177 -6.04 2.46 44.21
CA LYS A 177 -5.68 2.17 45.61
C LYS A 177 -6.37 0.90 46.11
#